data_AF-A0AAU3LQH3-F1
#
_entry.id   AF-A0AAU3LQH3-F1
#
_cell.length_a   1.000
_cell.length_b   1.000
_cell.length_c   1.000
_cell.angle_alpha   90.00
_cell.angle_beta   90.00
_cell.angle_gamma   90.00
#
_symmetry.space_group_name_H-M   'P 1'
#
loop_
_entity.id
_entity.type
_entity.pdbx_description
1 polymer ?
#
loop_
_entity_poly.entity_id
_entity_poly.type
_entity_poly.pdbx_seq_one_letter_code
_entity_poly.pdbx_strand_id
1 'polypeptide(L)'
;MRITVIGAGRALGERLGKHSVSAMVKHFPGGGPQKDGEDPHFPWGKEQVYPGGMRDLHLEPFKAAISAGCAQMMPYYGQPIGTDWEEVGFGVNKGVVQGLLREKLGFDGIVCTDWGLISDAEIFGETHQARAWGLESLTALQRAARVLDAGCDQFGGEDRTDLIIELVESGLVPETRLDQSLRRLLREKFVLGLFDAPYVDADLADETVGRADFVEAGARAQRRSLTVLTNSGGRLPVAGRPKLYVENVTADVAMEYAEVVTDPGQADLAVLRLSTPYEQRTNRFESFFHSGTLEFTPEELEPILDLLERVPTVVCVNLERAAVIPEIAERAAALVADYGADDAALLDVVFGRTRPEGRLPFELPRSMEAVRASRPDVPDDTENPLFPHGAGLTL
;
A
#
# COMPACT_ATOMS: atom_id res chain seq x y z
N MET A 1 -14.60 -10.26 6.99
CA MET A 1 -13.43 -9.59 6.42
C MET A 1 -12.45 -10.64 5.90
N ARG A 2 -12.23 -10.73 4.58
CA ARG A 2 -11.06 -11.42 4.02
C ARG A 2 -10.07 -10.32 3.73
N ILE A 3 -9.10 -10.10 4.61
CA ILE A 3 -8.04 -9.12 4.34
C ILE A 3 -7.25 -9.67 3.15
N THR A 4 -7.37 -9.00 2.01
CA THR A 4 -6.60 -9.33 0.82
C THR A 4 -5.16 -8.89 1.08
N VAL A 5 -4.31 -9.85 1.43
CA VAL A 5 -2.87 -9.61 1.53
C VAL A 5 -2.34 -9.40 0.11
N ILE A 6 -2.21 -8.14 -0.30
CA ILE A 6 -1.46 -7.75 -1.49
C ILE A 6 0.03 -7.95 -1.14
N GLY A 7 0.53 -9.18 -1.28
CA GLY A 7 1.95 -9.49 -1.03
C GLY A 7 2.27 -10.90 -0.54
N ALA A 8 1.29 -11.70 -0.12
CA ALA A 8 1.51 -13.12 0.25
C ALA A 8 1.09 -14.08 -0.87
N GLY A 9 1.14 -13.62 -2.12
CA GLY A 9 0.98 -14.50 -3.27
C GLY A 9 2.13 -15.49 -3.31
N ARG A 10 1.82 -16.78 -3.35
CA ARG A 10 2.75 -17.91 -3.51
C ARG A 10 3.87 -17.55 -4.49
N ALA A 11 5.02 -17.14 -3.98
CA ALA A 11 6.22 -16.94 -4.79
C ALA A 11 6.70 -18.32 -5.25
N LEU A 12 6.20 -18.77 -6.40
CA LEU A 12 6.72 -19.86 -7.24
C LEU A 12 6.98 -21.23 -6.54
N GLY A 13 6.19 -21.63 -5.55
CA GLY A 13 6.26 -22.98 -4.97
C GLY A 13 5.44 -23.14 -3.68
N GLU A 14 5.23 -24.39 -3.24
CA GLU A 14 4.64 -24.69 -1.92
C GLU A 14 5.65 -24.45 -0.78
N ARG A 15 6.95 -24.34 -1.10
CA ARG A 15 8.07 -24.12 -0.17
C ARG A 15 9.17 -23.31 -0.85
N LEU A 16 9.91 -22.53 -0.05
CA LEU A 16 11.11 -21.81 -0.49
C LEU A 16 12.18 -22.80 -0.96
N GLY A 17 12.81 -22.52 -2.10
CA GLY A 17 13.94 -23.30 -2.63
C GLY A 17 14.70 -22.58 -3.74
N LYS A 18 15.57 -23.31 -4.45
CA LYS A 18 16.46 -22.79 -5.51
C LYS A 18 15.79 -22.14 -6.74
N HIS A 19 14.47 -22.26 -6.87
CA HIS A 19 13.68 -21.64 -7.95
C HIS A 19 12.71 -20.58 -7.41
N SER A 20 12.86 -20.21 -6.14
CA SER A 20 12.02 -19.22 -5.46
C SER A 20 12.77 -17.90 -5.31
N VAL A 21 12.00 -16.84 -5.07
CA VAL A 21 12.51 -15.56 -4.55
C VAL A 21 12.07 -15.45 -3.09
N SER A 22 12.99 -15.10 -2.19
CA SER A 22 12.62 -14.84 -0.80
C SER A 22 11.82 -13.53 -0.72
N ALA A 23 10.66 -13.59 -0.06
CA ALA A 23 9.77 -12.46 0.13
C ALA A 23 9.77 -12.02 1.59
N MET A 24 9.68 -10.70 1.78
CA MET A 24 9.58 -10.06 3.08
C MET A 24 8.18 -9.51 3.29
N VAL A 25 7.47 -10.08 4.27
CA VAL A 25 6.13 -9.63 4.66
C VAL A 25 6.26 -8.40 5.53
N LYS A 26 5.48 -7.35 5.22
CA LYS A 26 5.61 -6.05 5.89
C LYS A 26 4.29 -5.25 5.89
N HIS A 27 4.11 -4.29 6.80
CA HIS A 27 4.95 -3.99 7.96
C HIS A 27 4.28 -4.53 9.24
N PHE A 28 4.94 -5.45 9.94
CA PHE A 28 4.41 -6.12 11.14
C PHE A 28 4.39 -5.16 12.35
N PRO A 29 3.34 -5.12 13.20
CA PRO A 29 2.16 -5.98 13.26
C PRO A 29 0.93 -5.45 12.48
N GLY A 30 1.14 -4.61 11.47
CA GLY A 30 0.10 -3.93 10.70
C GLY A 30 0.14 -2.43 10.96
N GLY A 31 0.01 -1.61 9.92
CA GLY A 31 0.10 -0.14 10.00
C GLY A 31 -1.21 0.61 9.84
N GLY A 32 -2.33 -0.07 9.62
CA GLY A 32 -3.66 0.55 9.48
C GLY A 32 -4.10 1.44 10.66
N PRO A 33 -3.84 1.06 11.93
CA PRO A 33 -4.27 1.80 13.14
C PRO A 33 -3.51 3.11 13.41
N GLN A 34 -2.89 3.70 12.40
CA GLN A 34 -2.10 4.90 12.54
C GLN A 34 -3.01 6.06 12.96
N LYS A 35 -2.66 6.71 14.07
CA LYS A 35 -3.45 7.81 14.60
C LYS A 35 -3.51 8.94 13.56
N ASP A 36 -4.70 9.48 13.37
CA ASP A 36 -4.99 10.57 12.44
C ASP A 36 -4.67 10.27 10.95
N GLY A 37 -4.30 9.03 10.61
CA GLY A 37 -3.96 8.62 9.25
C GLY A 37 -2.63 9.18 8.71
N GLU A 38 -1.73 9.63 9.59
CA GLU A 38 -0.44 10.24 9.22
C GLU A 38 0.71 9.23 9.21
N ASP A 39 1.60 9.30 8.22
CA ASP A 39 2.64 8.29 8.04
C ASP A 39 3.77 8.36 9.11
N PRO A 40 4.18 7.23 9.72
CA PRO A 40 5.17 7.19 10.79
C PRO A 40 6.63 7.34 10.32
N HIS A 41 6.90 7.63 9.05
CA HIS A 41 8.19 8.19 8.66
C HIS A 41 8.41 9.58 9.28
N PHE A 42 7.35 10.25 9.73
CA PHE A 42 7.38 11.59 10.28
C PHE A 42 7.01 11.65 11.77
N PRO A 43 7.56 12.61 12.54
CA PRO A 43 7.32 12.69 13.99
C PRO A 43 5.86 12.84 14.42
N TRP A 44 5.01 13.45 13.58
CA TRP A 44 3.58 13.63 13.86
C TRP A 44 2.75 12.37 13.55
N GLY A 45 3.26 11.48 12.70
CA GLY A 45 2.60 10.22 12.33
C GLY A 45 3.08 9.03 13.12
N LYS A 46 3.90 9.18 14.17
CA LYS A 46 4.51 8.03 14.86
C LYS A 46 3.57 7.20 15.73
N GLU A 47 2.45 7.78 16.17
CA GLU A 47 1.55 7.16 17.16
C GLU A 47 0.56 6.18 16.51
N GLN A 48 0.56 4.92 16.96
CA GLN A 48 -0.39 3.91 16.53
C GLN A 48 -1.33 3.52 17.69
N VAL A 49 -2.64 3.59 17.47
CA VAL A 49 -3.67 3.49 18.51
C VAL A 49 -4.74 2.46 18.16
N TYR A 50 -5.38 1.85 19.16
CA TYR A 50 -6.39 0.80 18.97
C TYR A 50 -7.72 1.10 19.70
N PRO A 51 -8.40 2.22 19.43
CA PRO A 51 -9.59 2.64 20.15
C PRO A 51 -10.79 1.69 19.98
N GLY A 52 -10.83 0.90 18.89
CA GLY A 52 -11.83 -0.14 18.66
C GLY A 52 -11.47 -1.50 19.25
N GLY A 53 -10.28 -1.67 19.84
CA GLY A 53 -9.81 -2.94 20.37
C GLY A 53 -9.56 -4.01 19.30
N MET A 54 -9.38 -3.61 18.04
CA MET A 54 -9.26 -4.52 16.89
C MET A 54 -7.81 -4.96 16.61
N ARG A 55 -6.91 -4.84 17.60
CA ARG A 55 -5.49 -5.20 17.42
C ARG A 55 -5.26 -6.60 16.82
N ASP A 56 -6.03 -7.60 17.25
CA ASP A 56 -5.89 -8.97 16.74
C ASP A 56 -6.28 -9.11 15.27
N LEU A 57 -7.19 -8.25 14.77
CA LEU A 57 -7.60 -8.23 13.37
C LEU A 57 -6.44 -7.85 12.45
N HIS A 58 -5.64 -6.84 12.86
CA HIS A 58 -4.46 -6.38 12.11
C HIS A 58 -3.36 -7.44 12.03
N LEU A 59 -3.38 -8.45 12.93
CA LEU A 59 -2.45 -9.58 12.90
C LEU A 59 -2.85 -10.68 11.92
N GLU A 60 -4.11 -10.77 11.49
CA GLU A 60 -4.59 -11.87 10.64
C GLU A 60 -3.80 -12.05 9.33
N PRO A 61 -3.42 -10.98 8.60
CA PRO A 61 -2.55 -11.11 7.41
C PRO A 61 -1.22 -11.78 7.71
N PHE A 62 -0.62 -11.46 8.85
CA PHE A 62 0.68 -12.00 9.25
C PHE A 62 0.57 -13.45 9.72
N LYS A 63 -0.50 -13.82 10.43
CA LYS A 63 -0.80 -15.22 10.77
C LYS A 63 -0.95 -16.07 9.51
N ALA A 64 -1.66 -15.55 8.50
CA ALA A 64 -1.81 -16.21 7.21
C ALA A 64 -0.47 -16.33 6.47
N ALA A 65 0.35 -15.28 6.46
CA ALA A 65 1.66 -15.29 5.82
C ALA A 65 2.66 -16.25 6.49
N ILE A 66 2.69 -16.30 7.83
CA ILE A 66 3.48 -17.26 8.59
C ILE A 66 3.03 -18.69 8.28
N SER A 67 1.72 -18.93 8.23
CA SER A 67 1.16 -20.24 7.87
C SER A 67 1.50 -20.64 6.43
N ALA A 68 1.66 -19.67 5.53
CA ALA A 68 2.09 -19.88 4.15
C ALA A 68 3.62 -20.07 4.01
N GLY A 69 4.39 -20.00 5.11
CA GLY A 69 5.83 -20.19 5.12
C GLY A 69 6.62 -18.95 4.67
N CYS A 70 6.15 -17.74 5.02
CA CYS A 70 6.90 -16.53 4.72
C CYS A 70 8.33 -16.60 5.26
N ALA A 71 9.29 -16.14 4.46
CA ALA A 71 10.72 -16.30 4.76
C ALA A 71 11.25 -15.16 5.64
N GLN A 72 10.78 -13.94 5.40
CA GLN A 72 11.22 -12.75 6.12
C GLN A 72 10.05 -11.88 6.58
N MET A 73 10.28 -11.11 7.64
CA MET A 73 9.33 -10.17 8.24
C MET A 73 9.99 -8.82 8.49
N MET A 74 9.31 -7.74 8.15
CA MET A 74 9.75 -6.38 8.49
C MET A 74 8.80 -5.73 9.49
N PRO A 75 9.26 -5.40 10.71
CA PRO A 75 8.47 -4.62 11.65
C PRO A 75 8.29 -3.17 11.19
N TYR A 76 7.20 -2.56 11.62
CA TYR A 76 6.81 -1.19 11.25
C TYR A 76 7.48 -0.11 12.11
N TYR A 77 7.35 1.15 11.70
CA TYR A 77 7.84 2.30 12.45
C TYR A 77 6.97 2.64 13.67
N GLY A 78 5.65 2.48 13.55
CA GLY A 78 4.66 2.98 14.52
C GLY A 78 4.94 2.61 15.98
N GLN A 79 4.50 3.47 16.90
CA GLN A 79 4.65 3.34 18.35
C GLN A 79 3.30 2.93 18.97
N PRO A 80 3.19 1.81 19.71
CA PRO A 80 1.91 1.29 20.19
C PRO A 80 1.41 1.99 21.47
N ILE A 81 0.76 3.13 21.31
CA ILE A 81 0.32 3.98 22.42
C ILE A 81 -0.81 3.33 23.22
N GLY A 82 -0.70 3.34 24.54
CA GLY A 82 -1.74 2.86 25.46
C GLY A 82 -1.96 1.34 25.40
N THR A 83 -0.99 0.58 24.89
CA THR A 83 -1.04 -0.89 24.83
C THR A 83 -0.26 -1.54 25.99
N ASP A 84 -0.23 -2.87 26.04
CA ASP A 84 0.63 -3.65 26.94
C ASP A 84 2.09 -3.78 26.47
N TRP A 85 2.45 -3.16 25.34
CA TRP A 85 3.83 -3.10 24.85
C TRP A 85 4.52 -1.80 25.28
N GLU A 86 5.85 -1.83 25.33
CA GLU A 86 6.64 -0.62 25.51
C GLU A 86 6.28 0.39 24.41
N GLU A 87 6.09 1.66 24.77
CA GLU A 87 5.79 2.71 23.79
C GLU A 87 7.08 3.12 23.07
N VAL A 88 7.60 2.22 22.24
CA VAL A 88 8.70 2.43 21.30
C VAL A 88 8.31 1.84 19.94
N GLY A 89 8.93 2.32 18.86
CA GLY A 89 8.64 1.85 17.50
C GLY A 89 8.72 0.32 17.36
N PHE A 90 7.83 -0.28 16.56
CA PHE A 90 7.72 -1.75 16.50
C PHE A 90 9.02 -2.46 16.11
N GLY A 91 9.88 -1.85 15.27
CA GLY A 91 11.19 -2.39 14.91
C GLY A 91 12.24 -2.49 16.02
N VAL A 92 12.01 -1.83 17.15
CA VAL A 92 12.86 -1.90 18.36
C VAL A 92 12.11 -2.46 19.58
N ASN A 93 10.87 -2.90 19.38
CA ASN A 93 9.99 -3.34 20.46
C ASN A 93 10.13 -4.84 20.73
N LYS A 94 10.82 -5.21 21.81
CA LYS A 94 11.06 -6.61 22.18
C LYS A 94 9.77 -7.39 22.47
N GLY A 95 8.77 -6.75 23.07
CA GLY A 95 7.47 -7.38 23.32
C GLY A 95 6.77 -7.80 22.02
N VAL A 96 7.00 -7.06 20.93
CA VAL A 96 6.40 -7.32 19.63
C VAL A 96 7.26 -8.27 18.79
N VAL A 97 8.56 -8.01 18.65
CA VAL A 97 9.44 -8.83 17.79
C VAL A 97 9.75 -10.18 18.45
N GLN A 98 10.23 -10.19 19.69
CA GLN A 98 10.53 -11.44 20.39
C GLN A 98 9.26 -12.10 20.93
N GLY A 99 8.46 -11.36 21.70
CA GLY A 99 7.28 -11.91 22.39
C GLY A 99 6.14 -12.31 21.44
N LEU A 100 5.65 -11.37 20.64
CA LEU A 100 4.52 -11.66 19.75
C LEU A 100 4.94 -12.47 18.52
N LEU A 101 5.89 -11.97 17.71
CA LEU A 101 6.22 -12.58 16.42
C LEU A 101 6.92 -13.95 16.56
N ARG A 102 7.98 -14.02 17.37
CA ARG A 102 8.77 -15.27 17.50
C ARG A 102 8.12 -16.26 18.46
N GLU A 103 7.80 -15.85 19.69
CA GLU A 103 7.33 -16.77 20.73
C GLU A 103 5.85 -17.14 20.56
N LYS A 104 4.95 -16.15 20.39
CA LYS A 104 3.51 -16.40 20.30
C LYS A 104 3.05 -16.87 18.92
N LEU A 105 3.59 -16.28 17.84
CA LEU A 105 3.22 -16.64 16.46
C LEU A 105 4.14 -17.68 15.82
N GLY A 106 5.26 -18.03 16.44
CA GLY A 106 6.15 -19.11 16.00
C GLY A 106 7.00 -18.78 14.77
N PHE A 107 7.22 -17.50 14.46
CA PHE A 107 8.02 -17.11 13.31
C PHE A 107 9.53 -17.35 13.57
N ASP A 108 10.14 -18.22 12.75
CA ASP A 108 11.58 -18.54 12.82
C ASP A 108 12.38 -17.99 11.60
N GLY A 109 11.74 -17.18 10.76
CA GLY A 109 12.41 -16.53 9.63
C GLY A 109 13.26 -15.32 10.05
N ILE A 110 13.78 -14.62 9.04
CA ILE A 110 14.61 -13.43 9.22
C ILE A 110 13.71 -12.24 9.56
N VAL A 111 14.10 -11.47 10.59
CA VAL A 111 13.48 -10.18 10.89
C VAL A 111 14.42 -9.07 10.44
N CYS A 112 14.01 -8.24 9.50
CA CYS A 112 14.76 -7.05 9.06
C CYS A 112 14.03 -5.80 9.52
N THR A 113 14.70 -4.85 10.17
CA THR A 113 14.04 -3.57 10.46
C THR A 113 13.66 -2.85 9.16
N ASP A 114 12.71 -1.92 9.26
CA ASP A 114 12.56 -0.91 8.22
C ASP A 114 13.77 0.04 8.20
N TRP A 115 13.76 1.02 7.29
CA TRP A 115 14.88 1.90 7.01
C TRP A 115 15.11 3.00 8.04
N GLY A 116 16.36 3.19 8.45
CA GLY A 116 16.77 4.41 9.18
C GLY A 116 16.25 4.48 10.62
N LEU A 117 16.25 3.36 11.36
CA LEU A 117 15.90 3.34 12.79
C LEU A 117 17.07 3.76 13.71
N ILE A 118 18.30 3.78 13.21
CA ILE A 118 19.51 3.93 14.02
C ILE A 118 20.20 5.26 13.74
N SER A 119 20.59 5.46 12.48
CA SER A 119 21.31 6.64 12.00
C SER A 119 20.38 7.62 11.28
N ASP A 120 20.75 8.89 11.33
CA ASP A 120 20.16 9.93 10.50
C ASP A 120 20.56 9.68 9.03
N ALA A 121 19.68 10.05 8.09
CA ALA A 121 19.87 9.79 6.67
C ALA A 121 19.64 11.05 5.84
N GLU A 122 20.46 11.27 4.83
CA GLU A 122 20.24 12.30 3.81
C GLU A 122 19.28 11.78 2.75
N ILE A 123 18.11 12.40 2.62
CA ILE A 123 17.10 12.02 1.63
C ILE A 123 16.74 13.28 0.85
N PHE A 124 16.88 13.23 -0.47
CA PHE A 124 16.65 14.36 -1.37
C PHE A 124 17.38 15.67 -1.01
N GLY A 125 18.52 15.58 -0.31
CA GLY A 125 19.33 16.73 0.09
C GLY A 125 18.91 17.36 1.42
N GLU A 126 18.06 16.68 2.19
CA GLU A 126 17.65 17.07 3.54
C GLU A 126 18.05 15.99 4.54
N THR A 127 18.49 16.41 5.73
CA THR A 127 18.79 15.50 6.83
C THR A 127 17.49 15.04 7.49
N HIS A 128 17.19 13.75 7.37
CA HIS A 128 16.12 13.10 8.11
C HIS A 128 16.68 12.39 9.33
N GLN A 129 16.15 12.73 10.49
CA GLN A 129 16.51 12.05 11.74
C GLN A 129 16.13 10.57 11.68
N ALA A 130 16.86 9.75 12.42
CA ALA A 130 16.49 8.36 12.63
C ALA A 130 15.05 8.27 13.15
N ARG A 131 14.26 7.34 12.61
CA ARG A 131 12.88 7.04 13.03
C ARG A 131 12.89 6.21 14.32
N ALA A 132 13.65 6.68 15.30
CA ALA A 132 13.90 6.01 16.57
C ALA A 132 12.80 6.34 17.58
N TRP A 133 11.54 6.16 17.22
CA TRP A 133 10.40 6.58 18.05
C TRP A 133 10.42 5.94 19.43
N GLY A 134 10.40 6.78 20.47
CA GLY A 134 10.55 6.41 21.88
C GLY A 134 12.00 6.19 22.33
N LEU A 135 12.98 6.24 21.42
CA LEU A 135 14.41 6.07 21.64
C LEU A 135 15.24 7.25 21.10
N GLU A 136 14.60 8.41 20.86
CA GLU A 136 15.22 9.57 20.22
C GLU A 136 16.42 10.09 21.05
N SER A 137 16.39 9.91 22.38
CA SER A 137 17.47 10.31 23.30
C SER A 137 18.68 9.36 23.32
N LEU A 138 18.56 8.17 22.73
CA LEU A 138 19.63 7.19 22.71
C LEU A 138 20.65 7.49 21.60
N THR A 139 21.89 7.07 21.82
CA THR A 139 22.92 7.09 20.77
C THR A 139 22.66 6.02 19.71
N ALA A 140 23.26 6.16 18.53
CA ALA A 140 23.18 5.14 17.47
C ALA A 140 23.63 3.75 17.96
N LEU A 141 24.70 3.68 18.76
CA LEU A 141 25.19 2.43 19.36
C LEU A 141 24.13 1.79 20.28
N GLN A 142 23.47 2.59 21.12
CA GLN A 142 22.40 2.12 21.99
C GLN A 142 21.16 1.68 21.20
N ARG A 143 20.79 2.40 20.13
CA ARG A 143 19.69 2.01 19.23
C ARG A 143 19.99 0.68 18.52
N ALA A 144 21.21 0.50 18.02
CA ALA A 144 21.66 -0.77 17.43
C ALA A 144 21.57 -1.93 18.43
N ALA A 145 21.97 -1.70 19.70
CA ALA A 145 21.79 -2.69 20.76
C ALA A 145 20.30 -3.03 20.99
N ARG A 146 19.42 -2.02 21.00
CA ARG A 146 17.97 -2.20 21.14
C ARG A 146 17.36 -3.01 20.00
N VAL A 147 17.79 -2.79 18.75
CA VAL A 147 17.36 -3.59 17.59
C VAL A 147 17.75 -5.07 17.75
N LEU A 148 18.98 -5.35 18.18
CA LEU A 148 19.44 -6.74 18.41
C LEU A 148 18.69 -7.38 19.58
N ASP A 149 18.52 -6.68 20.70
CA ASP A 149 17.80 -7.16 21.88
C ASP A 149 16.31 -7.42 21.60
N ALA A 150 15.69 -6.62 20.73
CA ALA A 150 14.32 -6.84 20.29
C ALA A 150 14.16 -8.16 19.51
N GLY A 151 15.24 -8.66 18.89
CA GLY A 151 15.24 -9.90 18.14
C GLY A 151 15.34 -9.72 16.63
N CYS A 152 15.67 -8.52 16.13
CA CYS A 152 15.90 -8.29 14.69
C CYS A 152 17.24 -8.90 14.23
N ASP A 153 17.27 -9.47 13.02
CA ASP A 153 18.44 -10.15 12.45
C ASP A 153 19.21 -9.26 11.46
N GLN A 154 18.52 -8.32 10.81
CA GLN A 154 19.08 -7.38 9.82
C GLN A 154 18.55 -5.96 10.03
N PHE A 155 19.35 -4.98 9.60
CA PHE A 155 19.10 -3.56 9.81
C PHE A 155 18.85 -2.92 8.44
N GLY A 156 17.62 -2.46 8.21
CA GLY A 156 17.23 -1.83 6.95
C GLY A 156 17.91 -0.47 6.75
N GLY A 157 18.56 -0.29 5.60
CA GLY A 157 19.15 0.98 5.19
C GLY A 157 20.31 1.46 6.07
N GLU A 158 20.94 0.56 6.84
CA GLU A 158 22.04 0.87 7.75
C GLU A 158 23.35 0.25 7.25
N ASP A 159 24.43 1.02 7.28
CA ASP A 159 25.76 0.64 6.80
C ASP A 159 26.87 0.76 7.85
N ARG A 160 26.54 1.24 9.06
CA ARG A 160 27.45 1.39 10.20
C ARG A 160 27.80 0.07 10.90
N THR A 161 28.54 -0.76 10.20
CA THR A 161 29.06 -2.05 10.71
C THR A 161 29.95 -1.90 11.95
N ASP A 162 30.59 -0.73 12.12
CA ASP A 162 31.40 -0.39 13.29
C ASP A 162 30.59 -0.41 14.59
N LEU A 163 29.30 -0.06 14.55
CA LEU A 163 28.43 -0.15 15.72
C LEU A 163 28.28 -1.60 16.20
N ILE A 164 28.16 -2.55 15.26
CA ILE A 164 27.99 -3.97 15.60
C ILE A 164 29.29 -4.54 16.18
N ILE A 165 30.44 -4.15 15.61
CA ILE A 165 31.76 -4.53 16.11
C ILE A 165 31.94 -4.01 17.54
N GLU A 166 31.68 -2.72 17.77
CA GLU A 166 31.81 -2.09 19.09
C GLU A 166 30.89 -2.75 20.14
N LEU A 167 29.65 -3.10 19.78
CA LEU A 167 28.72 -3.77 20.69
C LEU A 167 29.23 -5.14 21.17
N VAL A 168 29.91 -5.89 20.29
CA VAL A 168 30.48 -7.19 20.65
C VAL A 168 31.77 -7.03 21.45
N GLU A 169 32.69 -6.17 20.99
CA GLU A 169 33.98 -5.94 21.65
C GLU A 169 33.82 -5.37 23.06
N SER A 170 32.84 -4.49 23.27
CA SER A 170 32.49 -3.95 24.59
C SER A 170 31.74 -4.94 25.49
N GLY A 171 31.26 -6.06 24.95
CA GLY A 171 30.45 -7.05 25.65
C GLY A 171 29.01 -6.63 25.92
N LEU A 172 28.55 -5.50 25.35
CA LEU A 172 27.15 -5.06 25.45
C LEU A 172 26.19 -6.00 24.72
N VAL A 173 26.65 -6.65 23.64
CA VAL A 173 25.93 -7.72 22.96
C VAL A 173 26.81 -8.96 22.90
N PRO A 174 26.36 -10.12 23.40
CA PRO A 174 27.14 -11.35 23.29
C PRO A 174 27.19 -11.81 21.83
N GLU A 175 28.34 -12.36 21.40
CA GLU A 175 28.53 -12.90 20.05
C GLU A 175 27.47 -13.97 19.70
N THR A 176 27.03 -14.75 20.69
CA THR A 176 25.95 -15.74 20.54
C THR A 176 24.61 -15.14 20.10
N ARG A 177 24.39 -13.84 20.27
CA ARG A 177 23.22 -13.15 19.71
C ARG A 177 23.38 -12.96 18.20
N LEU A 178 24.57 -12.65 17.72
CA LEU A 178 24.85 -12.56 16.28
C LEU A 178 24.79 -13.92 15.59
N ASP A 179 25.27 -14.99 16.25
CA ASP A 179 25.18 -16.36 15.73
C ASP A 179 23.75 -16.77 15.37
N GLN A 180 22.76 -16.30 16.14
CA GLN A 180 21.35 -16.55 15.86
C GLN A 180 20.91 -15.90 14.55
N SER A 181 21.26 -14.62 14.35
CA SER A 181 20.97 -13.88 13.12
C SER A 181 21.69 -14.51 11.92
N LEU A 182 22.98 -14.79 12.06
CA LEU A 182 23.81 -15.38 11.02
C LEU A 182 23.30 -16.75 10.60
N ARG A 183 22.85 -17.60 11.54
CA ARG A 183 22.26 -18.91 11.21
C ARG A 183 21.02 -18.77 10.33
N ARG A 184 20.12 -17.82 10.63
CA ARG A 184 18.91 -17.59 9.83
C ARG A 184 19.25 -17.08 8.43
N LEU A 185 20.16 -16.11 8.35
CA LEU A 185 20.62 -15.53 7.09
C LEU A 185 21.31 -16.57 6.20
N LEU A 186 22.25 -17.34 6.76
CA LEU A 186 22.96 -18.37 6.02
C LEU A 186 22.03 -19.51 5.62
N ARG A 187 21.12 -19.95 6.50
CA ARG A 187 20.13 -20.98 6.18
C ARG A 187 19.29 -20.60 4.97
N GLU A 188 18.79 -19.37 4.90
CA GLU A 188 18.01 -18.91 3.75
C GLU A 188 18.84 -18.93 2.46
N LYS A 189 20.08 -18.42 2.51
CA LYS A 189 20.99 -18.45 1.36
C LYS A 189 21.29 -19.87 0.87
N PHE A 190 21.45 -20.84 1.78
CA PHE A 190 21.59 -22.26 1.42
C PHE A 190 20.33 -22.84 0.80
N VAL A 191 19.14 -22.56 1.37
CA VAL A 191 17.85 -23.03 0.82
C VAL A 191 17.62 -22.50 -0.59
N LEU A 192 17.99 -21.25 -0.84
CA LEU A 192 17.92 -20.61 -2.16
C LEU A 192 19.02 -21.08 -3.13
N GLY A 193 20.01 -21.87 -2.67
CA GLY A 193 21.11 -22.35 -3.50
C GLY A 193 22.13 -21.27 -3.89
N LEU A 194 22.18 -20.14 -3.18
CA LEU A 194 23.05 -19.01 -3.55
C LEU A 194 24.55 -19.33 -3.39
N PHE A 195 24.92 -20.36 -2.64
CA PHE A 195 26.29 -20.86 -2.58
C PHE A 195 26.67 -21.73 -3.79
N ASP A 196 25.69 -22.32 -4.46
CA ASP A 196 25.90 -23.19 -5.63
C ASP A 196 25.74 -22.40 -6.95
N ALA A 197 24.77 -21.49 -7.00
CA ALA A 197 24.44 -20.67 -8.17
C ALA A 197 24.08 -19.24 -7.73
N PRO A 198 25.08 -18.38 -7.47
CA PRO A 198 24.85 -17.03 -6.91
C PRO A 198 24.31 -16.01 -7.92
N TYR A 199 24.42 -16.29 -9.22
CA TYR A 199 24.11 -15.33 -10.29
C TYR A 199 22.89 -15.74 -11.09
N VAL A 200 22.18 -14.75 -11.60
CA VAL A 200 21.05 -14.92 -12.53
C VAL A 200 21.52 -14.88 -13.98
N ASP A 201 20.68 -15.39 -14.88
CA ASP A 201 20.89 -15.30 -16.33
C ASP A 201 20.28 -14.00 -16.87
N ALA A 202 21.13 -13.09 -17.35
CA ALA A 202 20.72 -11.80 -17.88
C ALA A 202 20.03 -11.92 -19.25
N ASP A 203 20.46 -12.87 -20.09
CA ASP A 203 19.86 -13.08 -21.41
C ASP A 203 18.43 -13.62 -21.25
N LEU A 204 18.22 -14.53 -20.28
CA LEU A 204 16.88 -15.00 -19.92
C LEU A 204 15.99 -13.86 -19.38
N ALA A 205 16.56 -12.88 -18.67
CA ALA A 205 15.80 -11.73 -18.19
C ALA A 205 15.30 -10.88 -19.35
N ASP A 206 16.14 -10.64 -20.37
CA ASP A 206 15.77 -9.91 -21.58
C ASP A 206 14.67 -10.63 -22.38
N GLU A 207 14.68 -11.97 -22.38
CA GLU A 207 13.60 -12.78 -22.98
C GLU A 207 12.31 -12.81 -22.14
N THR A 208 12.41 -12.61 -20.83
CA THR A 208 11.30 -12.81 -19.87
C THR A 208 10.55 -11.52 -19.55
N VAL A 209 11.26 -10.42 -19.34
CA VAL A 209 10.69 -9.12 -18.99
C VAL A 209 9.93 -8.57 -20.18
N GLY A 210 8.68 -8.14 -19.98
CA GLY A 210 7.86 -7.56 -21.04
C GLY A 210 7.32 -8.57 -22.06
N ARG A 211 7.42 -9.89 -21.79
CA ARG A 211 6.77 -10.91 -22.63
C ARG A 211 5.29 -10.60 -22.84
N ALA A 212 4.84 -10.81 -24.08
CA ALA A 212 3.47 -10.47 -24.48
C ALA A 212 2.39 -11.15 -23.63
N ASP A 213 2.61 -12.40 -23.19
CA ASP A 213 1.67 -13.12 -22.34
C ASP A 213 1.60 -12.56 -20.91
N PHE A 214 2.71 -12.05 -20.37
CA PHE A 214 2.75 -11.37 -19.07
C PHE A 214 2.13 -9.98 -19.13
N VAL A 215 2.42 -9.22 -20.20
CA VAL A 215 1.79 -7.91 -20.45
C VAL A 215 0.28 -8.07 -20.57
N GLU A 216 -0.21 -9.04 -21.35
CA GLU A 216 -1.64 -9.31 -21.47
C GLU A 216 -2.26 -9.81 -20.14
N ALA A 217 -1.52 -10.62 -19.36
CA ALA A 217 -1.99 -11.02 -18.03
C ALA A 217 -2.16 -9.80 -17.10
N GLY A 218 -1.24 -8.82 -17.15
CA GLY A 218 -1.33 -7.55 -16.45
C GLY A 218 -2.52 -6.71 -16.92
N ALA A 219 -2.66 -6.51 -18.23
CA ALA A 219 -3.77 -5.77 -18.81
C ALA A 219 -5.13 -6.40 -18.44
N ARG A 220 -5.24 -7.73 -18.49
CA ARG A 220 -6.43 -8.46 -18.03
C ARG A 220 -6.70 -8.27 -16.54
N ALA A 221 -5.66 -8.23 -15.70
CA ALA A 221 -5.83 -7.95 -14.28
C ALA A 221 -6.39 -6.55 -14.05
N GLN A 222 -5.85 -5.53 -14.73
CA GLN A 222 -6.37 -4.16 -14.66
C GLN A 222 -7.84 -4.09 -15.09
N ARG A 223 -8.19 -4.64 -16.26
CA ARG A 223 -9.56 -4.69 -16.79
C ARG A 223 -10.56 -5.29 -15.80
N ARG A 224 -10.20 -6.42 -15.17
CA ARG A 224 -11.05 -7.12 -14.22
C ARG A 224 -11.17 -6.39 -12.88
N SER A 225 -10.16 -5.63 -12.49
CA SER A 225 -10.14 -4.88 -11.23
C SER A 225 -11.00 -3.63 -11.23
N LEU A 226 -11.34 -3.07 -12.40
CA LEU A 226 -12.24 -1.91 -12.49
C LEU A 226 -13.59 -2.22 -11.83
N THR A 227 -14.04 -1.29 -10.98
CA THR A 227 -15.26 -1.43 -10.18
C THR A 227 -16.27 -0.38 -10.63
N VAL A 228 -17.37 -0.80 -11.26
CA VAL A 228 -18.46 0.13 -11.62
C VAL A 228 -19.36 0.32 -10.41
N LEU A 229 -19.43 1.52 -9.85
CA LEU A 229 -20.20 1.85 -8.64
C LEU A 229 -21.61 2.31 -8.97
N THR A 230 -21.76 3.12 -10.02
CA THR A 230 -23.06 3.59 -10.52
C THR A 230 -23.12 3.47 -12.04
N ASN A 231 -24.33 3.28 -12.58
CA ASN A 231 -24.59 3.26 -14.02
C ASN A 231 -25.99 3.87 -14.29
N SER A 232 -26.10 5.17 -14.05
CA SER A 232 -27.35 5.92 -14.10
C SER A 232 -27.93 5.92 -15.52
N GLY A 233 -29.13 5.35 -15.68
CA GLY A 233 -29.79 5.25 -16.98
C GLY A 233 -29.20 4.20 -17.94
N GLY A 234 -28.36 3.27 -17.44
CA GLY A 234 -27.86 2.15 -18.24
C GLY A 234 -26.92 2.56 -19.37
N ARG A 235 -26.05 3.55 -19.12
CA ARG A 235 -25.15 4.14 -20.11
C ARG A 235 -23.96 3.25 -20.47
N LEU A 236 -23.51 2.43 -19.53
CA LEU A 236 -22.50 1.40 -19.77
C LEU A 236 -23.14 0.04 -20.07
N PRO A 237 -22.63 -0.73 -21.05
CA PRO A 237 -21.55 -0.34 -21.96
C PRO A 237 -22.03 0.63 -23.06
N VAL A 238 -21.13 1.53 -23.48
CA VAL A 238 -21.37 2.49 -24.55
C VAL A 238 -21.34 1.76 -25.90
N ALA A 239 -22.38 1.96 -26.71
CA ALA A 239 -22.48 1.37 -28.05
C ALA A 239 -22.00 2.33 -29.14
N GLY A 240 -21.43 1.78 -30.22
CA GLY A 240 -21.01 2.54 -31.39
C GLY A 240 -19.75 3.38 -31.15
N ARG A 241 -19.60 4.46 -31.94
CA ARG A 241 -18.47 5.40 -31.88
C ARG A 241 -19.01 6.82 -31.68
N PRO A 242 -19.36 7.20 -30.43
CA PRO A 242 -19.92 8.52 -30.14
C PRO A 242 -18.87 9.62 -30.34
N LYS A 243 -19.32 10.88 -30.33
CA LYS A 243 -18.42 12.01 -30.07
C LYS A 243 -18.05 12.02 -28.59
N LEU A 244 -16.76 11.88 -28.29
CA LEU A 244 -16.24 11.71 -26.95
C LEU A 244 -15.36 12.89 -26.55
N TYR A 245 -15.72 13.58 -25.48
CA TYR A 245 -14.79 14.47 -24.79
C TYR A 245 -14.02 13.65 -23.75
N VAL A 246 -12.72 13.90 -23.61
CA VAL A 246 -11.91 13.22 -22.61
C VAL A 246 -11.09 14.21 -21.81
N GLU A 247 -10.96 13.95 -20.51
CA GLU A 247 -10.13 14.72 -19.60
C GLU A 247 -9.36 13.79 -18.68
N ASN A 248 -8.04 14.01 -18.57
CA ASN A 248 -7.08 13.11 -17.91
C ASN A 248 -7.09 11.67 -18.48
N VAL A 249 -7.44 11.51 -19.75
CA VAL A 249 -7.29 10.29 -20.54
C VAL A 249 -6.49 10.61 -21.79
N THR A 250 -5.58 9.72 -22.17
CA THR A 250 -4.78 9.87 -23.39
C THR A 250 -5.69 9.86 -24.63
N ALA A 251 -5.74 10.98 -25.36
CA ALA A 251 -6.62 11.16 -26.51
C ALA A 251 -6.39 10.11 -27.61
N ASP A 252 -5.13 9.73 -27.88
CA ASP A 252 -4.78 8.71 -28.87
C ASP A 252 -5.41 7.36 -28.56
N VAL A 253 -5.43 6.96 -27.29
CA VAL A 253 -6.07 5.72 -26.85
C VAL A 253 -7.59 5.84 -27.02
N ALA A 254 -8.19 6.99 -26.67
CA ALA A 254 -9.62 7.23 -26.81
C ALA A 254 -10.12 7.21 -28.27
N MET A 255 -9.28 7.65 -29.23
CA MET A 255 -9.60 7.62 -30.66
C MET A 255 -9.79 6.20 -31.21
N GLU A 256 -9.29 5.16 -30.53
CA GLU A 256 -9.57 3.78 -30.92
C GLU A 256 -11.03 3.37 -30.67
N TYR A 257 -11.74 4.08 -29.79
CA TYR A 257 -13.09 3.75 -29.33
C TYR A 257 -14.16 4.70 -29.89
N ALA A 258 -13.82 5.98 -30.07
CA ALA A 258 -14.78 7.05 -30.34
C ALA A 258 -14.26 8.10 -31.34
N GLU A 259 -15.09 9.07 -31.70
CA GLU A 259 -14.67 10.31 -32.37
C GLU A 259 -14.32 11.34 -31.27
N VAL A 260 -13.03 11.60 -31.03
CA VAL A 260 -12.62 12.51 -29.95
C VAL A 260 -12.85 13.97 -30.35
N VAL A 261 -13.53 14.73 -29.49
CA VAL A 261 -13.78 16.18 -29.64
C VAL A 261 -13.13 16.96 -28.51
N THR A 262 -12.75 18.21 -28.78
CA THR A 262 -12.07 19.09 -27.81
C THR A 262 -13.01 19.98 -27.01
N ASP A 263 -14.26 20.10 -27.42
CA ASP A 263 -15.30 20.92 -26.78
C ASP A 263 -16.37 19.99 -26.19
N PRO A 264 -16.59 19.99 -24.86
CA PRO A 264 -17.65 19.21 -24.22
C PRO A 264 -19.03 19.46 -24.81
N GLY A 265 -19.31 20.67 -25.32
CA GLY A 265 -20.60 21.01 -25.91
C GLY A 265 -20.89 20.28 -27.24
N GLN A 266 -19.90 19.64 -27.84
CA GLN A 266 -20.02 18.84 -29.06
C GLN A 266 -20.05 17.33 -28.80
N ALA A 267 -19.83 16.91 -27.56
CA ALA A 267 -19.71 15.51 -27.19
C ALA A 267 -21.08 14.89 -26.87
N ASP A 268 -21.25 13.64 -27.27
CA ASP A 268 -22.39 12.82 -26.84
C ASP A 268 -22.16 12.24 -25.44
N LEU A 269 -20.89 12.08 -25.05
CA LEU A 269 -20.42 11.50 -23.80
C LEU A 269 -19.06 12.11 -23.43
N ALA A 270 -18.77 12.25 -22.13
CA ALA A 270 -17.43 12.52 -21.64
C ALA A 270 -16.87 11.35 -20.81
N VAL A 271 -15.55 11.20 -20.81
CA VAL A 271 -14.81 10.36 -19.85
C VAL A 271 -13.82 11.25 -19.10
N LEU A 272 -13.99 11.32 -17.77
CA LEU A 272 -13.15 12.10 -16.87
C LEU A 272 -12.42 11.15 -15.92
N ARG A 273 -11.09 11.24 -15.84
CA ARG A 273 -10.31 10.58 -14.79
C ARG A 273 -9.92 11.55 -13.69
N LEU A 274 -10.09 11.11 -12.45
CA LEU A 274 -9.74 11.85 -11.24
C LEU A 274 -8.84 11.00 -10.35
N SER A 275 -7.98 11.65 -9.58
CA SER A 275 -7.27 11.02 -8.47
C SER A 275 -7.98 11.33 -7.15
N THR A 276 -7.80 10.47 -6.16
CA THR A 276 -8.26 10.76 -4.79
C THR A 276 -7.64 12.06 -4.26
N PRO A 277 -8.44 12.93 -3.60
CA PRO A 277 -7.91 14.11 -2.92
C PRO A 277 -6.91 13.75 -1.82
N TYR A 278 -5.98 14.67 -1.58
CA TYR A 278 -5.02 14.61 -0.46
C TYR A 278 -4.46 16.00 -0.18
N GLU A 279 -3.86 16.16 1.00
CA GLU A 279 -3.17 17.40 1.35
C GLU A 279 -1.76 17.41 0.75
N GLN A 280 -1.48 18.42 -0.07
CA GLN A 280 -0.16 18.60 -0.65
C GLN A 280 0.85 19.03 0.43
N ARG A 281 1.95 18.29 0.52
CA ARG A 281 3.04 18.58 1.45
C ARG A 281 4.20 19.28 0.74
N THR A 282 4.82 20.24 1.41
CA THR A 282 5.91 21.05 0.83
C THR A 282 7.26 20.36 0.91
N ASN A 283 7.46 19.49 1.91
CA ASN A 283 8.65 18.66 2.02
C ASN A 283 8.64 17.59 0.91
N ARG A 284 9.77 17.45 0.20
CA ARG A 284 9.84 16.55 -0.96
C ARG A 284 9.72 15.07 -0.60
N PHE A 285 10.26 14.64 0.55
CA PHE A 285 10.09 13.26 0.97
C PHE A 285 8.65 13.01 1.44
N GLU A 286 8.07 13.95 2.17
CA GLU A 286 6.68 13.91 2.63
C GLU A 286 5.66 13.94 1.48
N SER A 287 5.95 14.63 0.37
CA SER A 287 5.02 14.73 -0.76
C SER A 287 4.71 13.40 -1.44
N PHE A 288 5.46 12.33 -1.16
CA PHE A 288 5.17 10.97 -1.62
C PHE A 288 4.13 10.24 -0.76
N PHE A 289 3.74 10.82 0.38
CA PHE A 289 2.80 10.22 1.34
C PHE A 289 1.49 11.00 1.34
N HIS A 290 0.49 10.45 0.64
CA HIS A 290 -0.81 11.10 0.53
C HIS A 290 -1.64 10.88 1.80
N SER A 291 -1.78 11.93 2.61
CA SER A 291 -2.57 11.97 3.85
C SER A 291 -3.56 13.14 3.85
N GLY A 292 -4.23 13.39 4.98
CA GLY A 292 -5.18 14.50 5.12
C GLY A 292 -6.52 14.25 4.43
N THR A 293 -7.12 15.32 3.89
CA THR A 293 -8.47 15.32 3.29
C THR A 293 -8.71 14.21 2.25
N LEU A 294 -9.95 13.71 2.20
CA LEU A 294 -10.46 12.78 1.18
C LEU A 294 -11.49 13.44 0.25
N GLU A 295 -11.81 14.72 0.46
CA GLU A 295 -12.77 15.49 -0.33
C GLU A 295 -12.05 16.55 -1.18
N PHE A 296 -12.58 16.82 -2.37
CA PHE A 296 -12.13 17.91 -3.23
C PHE A 296 -12.45 19.25 -2.58
N THR A 297 -11.61 20.27 -2.78
CA THR A 297 -11.99 21.63 -2.37
C THR A 297 -13.15 22.13 -3.25
N PRO A 298 -13.93 23.14 -2.81
CA PRO A 298 -14.97 23.74 -3.64
C PRO A 298 -14.47 24.19 -5.01
N GLU A 299 -13.26 24.74 -5.09
CA GLU A 299 -12.62 25.21 -6.32
C GLU A 299 -12.22 24.07 -7.27
N GLU A 300 -11.84 22.91 -6.72
CA GLU A 300 -11.55 21.70 -7.50
C GLU A 300 -12.84 21.01 -7.97
N LEU A 301 -13.87 21.02 -7.12
CA LEU A 301 -15.14 20.35 -7.36
C LEU A 301 -16.01 21.10 -8.39
N GLU A 302 -16.04 22.43 -8.36
CA GLU A 302 -16.84 23.26 -9.27
C GLU A 302 -16.67 22.90 -10.75
N PRO A 303 -15.46 22.89 -11.35
CA PRO A 303 -15.30 22.54 -12.77
C PRO A 303 -15.71 21.10 -13.10
N ILE A 304 -15.56 20.16 -12.14
CA ILE A 304 -16.01 18.78 -12.30
C ILE A 304 -17.53 18.76 -12.44
N LEU A 305 -18.24 19.38 -11.48
CA LEU A 305 -19.71 19.40 -11.50
C LEU A 305 -20.25 20.13 -12.75
N ASP A 306 -19.59 21.20 -13.16
CA ASP A 306 -19.89 21.95 -14.39
C ASP A 306 -19.84 21.06 -15.64
N LEU A 307 -18.84 20.18 -15.75
CA LEU A 307 -18.76 19.21 -16.85
C LEU A 307 -19.90 18.20 -16.79
N LEU A 308 -20.17 17.66 -15.61
CA LEU A 308 -21.18 16.63 -15.36
C LEU A 308 -22.60 17.14 -15.68
N GLU A 309 -22.86 18.44 -15.52
CA GLU A 309 -24.13 19.08 -15.89
C GLU A 309 -24.27 19.31 -17.39
N ARG A 310 -23.17 19.56 -18.10
CA ARG A 310 -23.17 19.88 -19.54
C ARG A 310 -23.27 18.64 -20.43
N VAL A 311 -22.59 17.56 -20.05
CA VAL A 311 -22.50 16.33 -20.84
C VAL A 311 -22.57 15.10 -19.94
N PRO A 312 -23.32 14.03 -20.31
CA PRO A 312 -23.27 12.78 -19.59
C PRO A 312 -21.82 12.29 -19.47
N THR A 313 -21.32 12.20 -18.24
CA THR A 313 -19.90 11.93 -17.98
C THR A 313 -19.73 10.60 -17.25
N VAL A 314 -18.87 9.73 -17.79
CA VAL A 314 -18.31 8.59 -17.06
C VAL A 314 -17.13 9.12 -16.26
N VAL A 315 -17.24 9.09 -14.94
CA VAL A 315 -16.16 9.49 -14.04
C VAL A 315 -15.44 8.24 -13.56
N CYS A 316 -14.12 8.18 -13.77
CA CYS A 316 -13.27 7.16 -13.20
C CYS A 316 -12.37 7.76 -12.13
N VAL A 317 -12.45 7.26 -10.90
CA VAL A 317 -11.61 7.74 -9.79
C VAL A 317 -10.55 6.69 -9.49
N ASN A 318 -9.28 7.09 -9.53
CA ASN A 318 -8.17 6.30 -9.05
C ASN A 318 -8.22 6.26 -7.51
N LEU A 319 -8.55 5.10 -6.96
CA LEU A 319 -8.72 4.88 -5.53
C LEU A 319 -7.46 4.24 -4.91
N GLU A 320 -6.36 4.98 -4.85
CA GLU A 320 -5.21 4.62 -3.99
C GLU A 320 -5.56 4.69 -2.50
N ARG A 321 -6.58 5.50 -2.15
CA ARG A 321 -7.22 5.63 -0.84
C ARG A 321 -8.73 5.82 -1.02
N ALA A 322 -9.49 5.87 0.07
CA ALA A 322 -10.92 6.18 0.00
C ALA A 322 -11.14 7.65 -0.44
N ALA A 323 -12.31 7.97 -1.00
CA ALA A 323 -12.68 9.32 -1.44
C ALA A 323 -14.07 9.70 -0.91
N VAL A 324 -14.24 10.96 -0.52
CA VAL A 324 -15.53 11.58 -0.18
C VAL A 324 -16.01 12.33 -1.43
N ILE A 325 -16.92 11.71 -2.18
CA ILE A 325 -17.37 12.21 -3.49
C ILE A 325 -18.89 12.08 -3.73
N PRO A 326 -19.76 12.42 -2.76
CA PRO A 326 -21.21 12.22 -2.91
C PRO A 326 -21.81 13.01 -4.08
N GLU A 327 -21.35 14.24 -4.33
CA GLU A 327 -21.86 15.13 -5.39
C GLU A 327 -21.56 14.56 -6.79
N ILE A 328 -20.36 14.00 -6.97
CA ILE A 328 -19.93 13.33 -8.21
C ILE A 328 -20.73 12.05 -8.40
N ALA A 329 -20.87 11.23 -7.35
CA ALA A 329 -21.60 9.96 -7.42
C ALA A 329 -23.09 10.16 -7.79
N GLU A 330 -23.69 11.26 -7.36
CA GLU A 330 -25.07 11.63 -7.67
C GLU A 330 -25.25 12.08 -9.13
N ARG A 331 -24.29 12.83 -9.68
CA ARG A 331 -24.40 13.48 -11.00
C ARG A 331 -23.77 12.71 -12.16
N ALA A 332 -22.78 11.87 -11.88
CA ALA A 332 -22.11 11.09 -12.92
C ALA A 332 -23.08 10.15 -13.65
N ALA A 333 -22.94 10.07 -14.97
CA ALA A 333 -23.69 9.11 -15.79
C ALA A 333 -23.29 7.66 -15.44
N ALA A 334 -22.01 7.46 -15.14
CA ALA A 334 -21.51 6.27 -14.47
C ALA A 334 -20.28 6.64 -13.63
N LEU A 335 -20.16 6.05 -12.45
CA LEU A 335 -18.99 6.17 -11.59
C LEU A 335 -18.23 4.85 -11.60
N VAL A 336 -16.95 4.90 -11.95
CA VAL A 336 -16.03 3.78 -11.99
C VAL A 336 -14.88 4.05 -11.04
N ALA A 337 -14.38 3.03 -10.37
CA ALA A 337 -13.16 3.09 -9.59
C ALA A 337 -12.08 2.21 -10.23
N ASP A 338 -10.86 2.74 -10.27
CA ASP A 338 -9.65 2.01 -10.64
C ASP A 338 -8.58 2.08 -9.54
N TYR A 339 -7.49 1.34 -9.73
CA TYR A 339 -6.39 1.21 -8.76
C TYR A 339 -5.04 1.37 -9.46
N GLY A 340 -4.96 2.33 -10.38
CA GLY A 340 -3.79 2.55 -11.24
C GLY A 340 -3.91 1.84 -12.58
N ALA A 341 -5.13 1.71 -13.11
CA ALA A 341 -5.36 1.07 -14.41
C ALA A 341 -5.00 2.01 -15.56
N ASP A 342 -4.55 1.43 -16.68
CA ASP A 342 -4.28 2.17 -17.92
C ASP A 342 -5.58 2.65 -18.58
N ASP A 343 -5.49 3.71 -19.39
CA ASP A 343 -6.63 4.29 -20.10
C ASP A 343 -7.37 3.27 -20.97
N ALA A 344 -6.62 2.38 -21.63
CA ALA A 344 -7.20 1.32 -22.46
C ALA A 344 -8.04 0.35 -21.63
N ALA A 345 -7.63 0.02 -20.40
CA ALA A 345 -8.40 -0.87 -19.53
C ALA A 345 -9.73 -0.23 -19.10
N LEU A 346 -9.72 1.07 -18.77
CA LEU A 346 -10.94 1.83 -18.49
C LEU A 346 -11.87 1.83 -19.71
N LEU A 347 -11.35 2.19 -20.88
CA LEU A 347 -12.16 2.29 -22.10
C LEU A 347 -12.67 0.92 -22.58
N ASP A 348 -11.92 -0.16 -22.38
CA ASP A 348 -12.39 -1.52 -22.62
C ASP A 348 -13.64 -1.86 -21.80
N VAL A 349 -13.72 -1.38 -20.55
CA VAL A 349 -14.92 -1.55 -19.70
C VAL A 349 -16.03 -0.60 -20.14
N VAL A 350 -15.73 0.68 -20.38
CA VAL A 350 -16.72 1.69 -20.79
C VAL A 350 -17.43 1.28 -22.08
N PHE A 351 -16.69 0.77 -23.07
CA PHE A 351 -17.24 0.34 -24.37
C PHE A 351 -17.60 -1.15 -24.42
N GLY A 352 -17.56 -1.85 -23.28
CA GLY A 352 -18.02 -3.25 -23.18
C GLY A 352 -17.16 -4.27 -23.94
N ARG A 353 -15.91 -3.94 -24.26
CA ARG A 353 -14.92 -4.92 -24.77
C ARG A 353 -14.52 -5.93 -23.69
N THR A 354 -14.57 -5.52 -22.42
CA THR A 354 -14.39 -6.42 -21.27
C THR A 354 -15.44 -6.13 -20.19
N ARG A 355 -15.82 -7.16 -19.43
CA ARG A 355 -16.73 -7.01 -18.29
C ARG A 355 -15.95 -6.66 -17.02
N PRO A 356 -16.38 -5.64 -16.26
CA PRO A 356 -15.77 -5.34 -14.96
C PRO A 356 -16.16 -6.42 -13.94
N GLU A 357 -15.20 -6.82 -13.11
CA GLU A 357 -15.40 -7.81 -12.03
C GLU A 357 -15.07 -7.22 -10.65
N GLY A 358 -14.57 -5.99 -10.61
CA GLY A 358 -14.08 -5.33 -9.42
C GLY A 358 -15.17 -5.15 -8.36
N ARG A 359 -14.72 -5.18 -7.11
CA ARG A 359 -15.50 -4.84 -5.92
C ARG A 359 -14.61 -3.99 -5.04
N LEU A 360 -15.18 -2.97 -4.41
CA LEU A 360 -14.42 -2.09 -3.54
C LEU A 360 -13.73 -2.88 -2.41
N PRO A 361 -12.41 -2.72 -2.22
CA PRO A 361 -11.66 -3.38 -1.14
C PRO A 361 -11.79 -2.67 0.22
N PHE A 362 -12.43 -1.50 0.26
CA PHE A 362 -12.74 -0.69 1.42
C PHE A 362 -14.02 0.13 1.13
N GLU A 363 -14.73 0.58 2.15
CA GLU A 363 -15.86 1.49 1.94
C GLU A 363 -15.43 2.89 1.48
N LEU A 364 -16.33 3.60 0.79
CA LEU A 364 -16.18 5.03 0.51
C LEU A 364 -17.03 5.84 1.50
N PRO A 365 -16.42 6.72 2.32
CA PRO A 365 -17.15 7.56 3.26
C PRO A 365 -18.04 8.57 2.53
N ARG A 366 -19.13 8.97 3.19
CA ARG A 366 -20.04 10.00 2.66
C ARG A 366 -19.59 11.43 2.96
N SER A 367 -18.81 11.63 4.03
CA SER A 367 -18.33 12.95 4.45
C SER A 367 -17.03 12.84 5.22
N MET A 368 -16.24 13.92 5.26
CA MET A 368 -15.08 14.00 6.15
C MET A 368 -15.46 14.01 7.64
N GLU A 369 -16.70 14.38 8.00
CA GLU A 369 -17.20 14.21 9.36
C GLU A 369 -17.27 12.71 9.74
N ALA A 370 -17.80 11.86 8.86
CA ALA A 370 -17.85 10.42 9.09
C ALA A 370 -16.44 9.81 9.19
N VAL A 371 -15.48 10.30 8.40
CA VAL A 371 -14.06 9.91 8.49
C VAL A 371 -13.47 10.28 9.83
N ARG A 372 -13.67 11.53 10.31
CA ARG A 372 -13.13 11.98 11.61
C ARG A 372 -13.77 11.26 12.80
N ALA A 373 -15.01 10.78 12.65
CA ALA A 373 -15.70 9.99 13.66
C ALA A 373 -15.30 8.51 13.66
N SER A 374 -14.72 8.02 12.56
CA SER A 374 -14.25 6.64 12.39
C SER A 374 -13.09 6.32 13.33
N ARG A 375 -12.84 5.03 13.56
CA ARG A 375 -11.71 4.58 14.39
C ARG A 375 -10.63 3.98 13.50
N PRO A 376 -9.36 4.40 13.63
CA PRO A 376 -8.29 3.98 12.72
C PRO A 376 -8.02 2.47 12.74
N ASP A 377 -8.36 1.76 13.83
CA ASP A 377 -8.18 0.32 13.92
C ASP A 377 -9.40 -0.51 13.47
N VAL A 378 -10.55 0.12 13.19
CA VAL A 378 -11.78 -0.59 12.84
C VAL A 378 -12.09 -0.40 11.36
N PRO A 379 -12.14 -1.47 10.57
CA PRO A 379 -12.54 -1.36 9.16
C PRO A 379 -14.03 -1.09 9.05
N ASP A 380 -14.40 -0.37 7.98
CA ASP A 380 -15.79 -0.18 7.55
C ASP A 380 -16.71 0.39 8.64
N ASP A 381 -16.22 1.34 9.44
CA ASP A 381 -16.95 1.91 10.59
C ASP A 381 -17.42 3.36 10.42
N THR A 382 -17.38 3.89 9.19
CA THR A 382 -17.99 5.20 8.90
C THR A 382 -19.52 5.10 8.91
N GLU A 383 -20.18 6.13 9.43
CA GLU A 383 -21.64 6.18 9.45
C GLU A 383 -22.20 6.42 8.04
N ASN A 384 -23.16 5.58 7.61
CA ASN A 384 -23.87 5.71 6.33
C ASN A 384 -22.93 5.94 5.13
N PRO A 385 -22.04 4.97 4.82
CA PRO A 385 -21.04 5.13 3.76
C PRO A 385 -21.71 5.45 2.42
N LEU A 386 -20.98 6.16 1.56
CA LEU A 386 -21.41 6.45 0.19
C LEU A 386 -21.53 5.14 -0.60
N PHE A 387 -20.52 4.28 -0.48
CA PHE A 387 -20.53 2.91 -0.97
C PHE A 387 -19.92 1.98 0.08
N PRO A 388 -20.58 0.87 0.46
CA PRO A 388 -20.01 -0.07 1.40
C PRO A 388 -18.84 -0.84 0.78
N HIS A 389 -17.96 -1.38 1.63
CA HIS A 389 -16.99 -2.39 1.21
C HIS A 389 -17.69 -3.50 0.39
N GLY A 390 -17.05 -3.92 -0.70
CA GLY A 390 -17.59 -4.92 -1.61
C GLY A 390 -18.66 -4.41 -2.57
N ALA A 391 -18.95 -3.10 -2.61
CA ALA A 391 -19.80 -2.53 -3.64
C ALA A 391 -19.17 -2.68 -5.04
N GLY A 392 -20.03 -2.88 -6.05
CA GLY A 392 -19.66 -2.99 -7.45
C GLY A 392 -20.78 -3.66 -8.23
N LEU A 393 -21.23 -3.00 -9.30
CA LEU A 393 -22.28 -3.46 -10.18
C LEU A 393 -21.78 -4.60 -11.07
N THR A 394 -22.73 -5.41 -11.54
CA THR A 394 -22.51 -6.38 -12.62
C THR A 394 -23.29 -5.87 -13.81
N LEU A 395 -22.59 -5.60 -14.92
CA LEU A 395 -23.14 -5.07 -16.16
C LEU A 395 -23.57 -6.17 -17.15
#